data_AF-A0A150PDG2-F1
#
_entry.id   AF-A0A150PDG2-F1
#
_cell.length_a   1.000
_cell.length_b   1.000
_cell.length_c   1.000
_cell.angle_alpha   90.00
_cell.angle_beta   90.00
_cell.angle_gamma   90.00
#
_symmetry.space_group_name_H-M   'P 1'
#
loop_
_entity.id
_entity.type
_entity.pdbx_description
1 polymer ?
#
loop_
_entity_poly.entity_id
_entity_poly.type
_entity_poly.pdbx_seq_one_letter_code
_entity_poly.pdbx_strand_id
1 'polypeptide(L)'
;MATSAILGCSSPPAAALGEEPDGVEASDMPLAGDEPVSEAEVKLLIEGVTAAYAPEAQAHGAQFSVRVTGSLTRIEFAADRTWSILVGSDLFRPGLTRDLATFIGCHEVGHALGGFPFKDGPLQRIQVEGLEQGQFGTVSSSEGQSDYFASKDCLPRMWGDDIDENSAYRTRVSPATKSRCDGVWAGDAERDLCYRIAAVANDFGVWLGRTQVSTDTPSTTVVTGTNVNNTGGQCRVDTIFAGALCQVRNPGTDIPGLVPPYARLVEIDPTVEADAAYAACAEGPGARPLCWFRPNSTPYDCSSVPELGDCAVTEEGVSATRFCSPRTGIEIYPCFEGTSCELDEEGFPICELQTN
;
A
#
# COMPACT_ATOMS: atom_id res chain seq x y z
N MET A 1 50.33 -27.45 49.36
CA MET A 1 50.44 -28.51 48.35
C MET A 1 49.32 -28.29 47.35
N ALA A 2 49.65 -27.64 46.25
CA ALA A 2 48.76 -27.38 45.13
C ALA A 2 49.54 -27.80 43.89
N THR A 3 49.00 -28.72 43.10
CA THR A 3 49.60 -29.11 41.83
C THR A 3 48.50 -29.30 40.81
N SER A 4 48.48 -28.37 39.85
CA SER A 4 47.70 -28.40 38.63
C SER A 4 48.08 -29.58 37.75
N ALA A 5 47.10 -30.16 37.07
CA ALA A 5 47.31 -30.99 35.88
C ALA A 5 46.42 -30.45 34.75
N ILE A 6 47.07 -30.22 33.61
CA ILE A 6 46.54 -29.70 32.35
C ILE A 6 45.95 -30.88 31.58
N LEU A 7 44.69 -30.77 31.11
CA LEU A 7 44.14 -31.65 30.07
C LEU A 7 43.76 -30.79 28.86
N GLY A 8 44.39 -31.08 27.73
CA GLY A 8 44.14 -30.44 26.45
C GLY A 8 42.87 -30.97 25.77
N CYS A 9 42.14 -30.07 25.13
CA CYS A 9 41.05 -30.40 24.21
C CYS A 9 41.59 -30.49 22.79
N SER A 10 41.39 -31.65 22.17
CA SER A 10 41.66 -31.95 20.77
C SER A 10 40.55 -31.36 19.89
N SER A 11 40.91 -30.57 18.88
CA SER A 11 39.97 -30.08 17.87
C SER A 11 39.53 -31.22 16.93
N PRO A 12 38.25 -31.28 16.51
CA PRO A 12 37.83 -32.13 15.39
C PRO A 12 38.29 -31.52 14.04
N PRO A 13 38.41 -32.36 12.99
CA PRO A 13 38.94 -31.93 11.69
C PRO A 13 37.95 -31.03 10.94
N ALA A 14 38.51 -30.04 10.24
CA ALA A 14 37.82 -29.20 9.30
C ALA A 14 37.21 -30.04 8.17
N ALA A 15 35.89 -30.15 8.15
CA ALA A 15 35.15 -30.64 6.99
C ALA A 15 34.94 -29.49 6.00
N ALA A 16 35.12 -29.83 4.72
CA ALA A 16 35.13 -28.97 3.55
C ALA A 16 34.08 -27.85 3.57
N LEU A 17 34.58 -26.61 3.44
CA LEU A 17 33.81 -25.47 2.95
C LEU A 17 33.40 -25.80 1.51
N GLY A 18 32.12 -26.13 1.31
CA GLY A 18 31.51 -26.04 0.00
C GLY A 18 31.47 -24.56 -0.39
N GLU A 19 31.95 -24.25 -1.59
CA GLU A 19 31.79 -22.93 -2.20
C GLU A 19 30.30 -22.54 -2.16
N GLU A 20 30.00 -21.40 -1.53
CA GLU A 20 28.68 -20.79 -1.63
C GLU A 20 28.47 -20.38 -3.09
N PRO A 21 27.33 -20.74 -3.72
CA PRO A 21 27.07 -20.33 -5.08
C PRO A 21 26.96 -18.80 -5.13
N ASP A 22 27.74 -18.22 -6.04
CA ASP A 22 27.73 -16.79 -6.36
C ASP A 22 26.29 -16.27 -6.51
N GLY A 23 26.05 -15.11 -5.90
CA GLY A 23 24.74 -14.48 -5.78
C GLY A 23 23.97 -14.40 -7.09
N VAL A 24 22.87 -15.12 -7.14
CA VAL A 24 21.77 -14.82 -8.06
C VAL A 24 21.08 -13.59 -7.48
N GLU A 25 21.15 -12.45 -8.18
CA GLU A 25 20.35 -11.28 -7.80
C GLU A 25 18.87 -11.69 -7.80
N ALA A 26 18.16 -11.35 -6.72
CA ALA A 26 16.75 -11.69 -6.53
C ALA A 26 15.83 -11.17 -7.66
N SER A 27 16.31 -10.29 -8.55
CA SER A 27 15.57 -9.77 -9.70
C SER A 27 15.50 -10.71 -10.92
N ASP A 28 16.32 -11.78 -10.97
CA ASP A 28 16.41 -12.68 -12.14
C ASP A 28 15.72 -14.04 -11.92
N MET A 29 15.04 -14.22 -10.78
CA MET A 29 14.21 -15.41 -10.58
C MET A 29 12.97 -15.32 -11.47
N PRO A 30 12.70 -16.32 -12.34
CA PRO A 30 11.46 -16.38 -13.10
C PRO A 30 10.27 -16.26 -12.13
N LEU A 31 9.35 -15.33 -12.41
CA LEU A 31 8.06 -15.26 -11.72
C LEU A 31 7.46 -16.67 -11.76
N ALA A 32 7.17 -17.27 -10.60
CA ALA A 32 6.71 -18.64 -10.57
C ALA A 32 5.39 -18.81 -11.36
N GLY A 33 5.42 -19.66 -12.39
CA GLY A 33 4.25 -20.11 -13.16
C GLY A 33 4.09 -19.44 -14.52
N ASP A 34 4.71 -20.01 -15.56
CA ASP A 34 4.67 -19.56 -16.97
C ASP A 34 3.30 -19.68 -17.68
N GLU A 35 2.23 -20.01 -16.96
CA GLU A 35 0.89 -20.05 -17.55
C GLU A 35 0.18 -18.72 -17.31
N PRO A 36 -0.17 -17.97 -18.37
CA PRO A 36 -0.97 -16.76 -18.24
C PRO A 36 -2.26 -17.05 -17.48
N VAL A 37 -2.49 -16.33 -16.38
CA VAL A 37 -3.73 -16.47 -15.61
C VAL A 37 -4.90 -16.01 -16.48
N SER A 38 -5.86 -16.90 -16.71
CA SER A 38 -7.01 -16.58 -17.56
C SER A 38 -7.92 -15.54 -16.91
N GLU A 39 -8.69 -14.80 -17.71
CA GLU A 39 -9.70 -13.86 -17.20
C GLU A 39 -10.70 -14.51 -16.23
N ALA A 40 -11.17 -15.71 -16.57
CA ALA A 40 -12.07 -16.48 -15.73
C ALA A 40 -11.42 -16.84 -14.38
N GLU A 41 -10.13 -17.16 -14.39
CA GLU A 41 -9.38 -17.49 -13.19
C GLU A 41 -9.12 -16.27 -12.30
N VAL A 42 -8.72 -15.13 -12.89
CA VAL A 42 -8.60 -13.86 -12.14
C VAL A 42 -9.93 -13.51 -11.48
N LYS A 43 -11.04 -13.61 -12.23
CA LYS A 43 -12.37 -13.37 -11.68
C LYS A 43 -12.66 -14.29 -10.50
N LEU A 44 -12.38 -15.59 -10.62
CA LEU A 44 -12.62 -16.56 -9.54
C LEU A 44 -11.77 -16.27 -8.30
N LEU A 45 -10.51 -15.87 -8.47
CA LEU A 45 -9.64 -15.49 -7.36
C LEU A 45 -10.19 -14.28 -6.61
N ILE A 46 -10.58 -13.23 -7.34
CA ILE A 46 -11.17 -12.01 -6.74
C ILE A 46 -12.53 -12.31 -6.10
N GLU A 47 -13.35 -13.19 -6.70
CA GLU A 47 -14.59 -13.66 -6.06
C GLU A 47 -14.32 -14.39 -4.75
N GLY A 48 -13.28 -15.23 -4.69
CA GLY A 48 -12.81 -15.88 -3.47
C GLY A 48 -12.47 -14.87 -2.37
N VAL A 49 -11.74 -13.80 -2.73
CA VAL A 49 -11.42 -12.70 -1.79
C VAL A 49 -12.69 -12.02 -1.28
N THR A 50 -13.60 -11.63 -2.18
CA THR A 50 -14.85 -10.96 -1.77
C THR A 50 -15.75 -11.86 -0.91
N ALA A 51 -15.76 -13.17 -1.17
CA ALA A 51 -16.50 -14.13 -0.37
C ALA A 51 -15.93 -14.22 1.06
N ALA A 52 -14.60 -14.18 1.21
CA ALA A 52 -13.95 -14.20 2.51
C ALA A 52 -14.21 -12.94 3.36
N TYR A 53 -14.69 -11.85 2.74
CA TYR A 53 -15.05 -10.58 3.39
C TYR A 53 -16.54 -10.23 3.30
N ALA A 54 -17.37 -11.17 2.85
CA ALA A 54 -18.82 -10.97 2.77
C ALA A 54 -19.46 -10.65 4.14
N PRO A 55 -19.06 -11.28 5.27
CA PRO A 55 -19.61 -10.92 6.58
C PRO A 55 -19.34 -9.47 6.98
N GLU A 56 -18.14 -8.94 6.71
CA GLU A 56 -17.77 -7.56 6.98
C GLU A 56 -18.60 -6.59 6.13
N ALA A 57 -18.79 -6.87 4.85
CA ALA A 57 -19.67 -6.07 4.00
C ALA A 57 -21.13 -6.09 4.51
N GLN A 58 -21.63 -7.27 4.90
CA GLN A 58 -22.99 -7.43 5.42
C GLN A 58 -23.21 -6.70 6.74
N ALA A 59 -22.20 -6.64 7.63
CA ALA A 59 -22.26 -5.87 8.86
C ALA A 59 -22.52 -4.38 8.60
N HIS A 60 -22.14 -3.88 7.42
CA HIS A 60 -22.36 -2.50 6.97
C HIS A 60 -23.57 -2.35 6.03
N GLY A 61 -24.39 -3.39 5.90
CA GLY A 61 -25.53 -3.43 4.99
C GLY A 61 -25.13 -3.35 3.52
N ALA A 62 -23.93 -3.78 3.17
CA ALA A 62 -23.38 -3.80 1.83
C ALA A 62 -23.21 -5.24 1.32
N GLN A 63 -22.93 -5.36 0.02
CA GLN A 63 -22.61 -6.64 -0.62
C GLN A 63 -21.54 -6.45 -1.68
N PHE A 64 -20.63 -7.42 -1.82
CA PHE A 64 -19.66 -7.39 -2.90
C PHE A 64 -20.24 -7.94 -4.21
N SER A 65 -19.77 -7.43 -5.33
CA SER A 65 -19.92 -8.08 -6.64
C SER A 65 -18.64 -7.95 -7.45
N VAL A 66 -18.36 -8.91 -8.34
CA VAL A 66 -17.19 -8.90 -9.22
C VAL A 66 -17.64 -8.94 -10.66
N ARG A 67 -17.16 -8.01 -11.49
CA ARG A 67 -17.54 -7.90 -12.90
C ARG A 67 -16.30 -7.69 -13.75
N VAL A 68 -16.15 -8.45 -14.83
CA VAL A 68 -15.09 -8.16 -15.81
C VAL A 68 -15.64 -7.17 -16.82
N THR A 69 -15.10 -5.94 -16.81
CA THR A 69 -15.57 -4.87 -17.67
C THR A 69 -14.60 -3.68 -17.67
N GLY A 70 -14.61 -2.91 -18.76
CA GLY A 70 -13.80 -1.70 -18.88
C GLY A 70 -12.30 -1.97 -18.97
N SER A 71 -11.52 -0.89 -18.82
CA SER A 71 -10.07 -0.92 -19.02
C SER A 71 -9.26 -0.83 -17.74
N LEU A 72 -9.87 -0.42 -16.63
CA LEU A 72 -9.19 -0.14 -15.36
C LEU A 72 -9.81 -0.97 -14.25
N THR A 73 -8.97 -1.69 -13.51
CA THR A 73 -9.40 -2.39 -12.30
C THR A 73 -9.61 -1.42 -11.16
N ARG A 74 -10.77 -1.50 -10.51
CA ARG A 74 -11.16 -0.63 -9.40
C ARG A 74 -12.40 -1.14 -8.70
N ILE A 75 -12.59 -0.70 -7.46
CA ILE A 75 -13.88 -0.79 -6.76
C ILE A 75 -14.79 0.41 -7.05
N GLU A 76 -16.09 0.14 -7.21
CA GLU A 76 -17.15 1.13 -7.29
C GLU A 76 -18.18 0.90 -6.18
N PHE A 77 -18.71 1.99 -5.63
CA PHE A 77 -19.73 1.96 -4.59
C PHE A 77 -21.05 2.46 -5.18
N ALA A 78 -22.05 1.58 -5.23
CA ALA A 78 -23.38 1.90 -5.74
C ALA A 78 -24.35 2.37 -4.64
N ALA A 79 -25.42 3.07 -5.03
CA ALA A 79 -26.46 3.55 -4.12
C ALA A 79 -27.23 2.45 -3.39
N ASP A 80 -27.33 1.27 -3.99
CA ASP A 80 -27.90 0.08 -3.37
C ASP A 80 -26.93 -0.64 -2.41
N ARG A 81 -25.78 -0.01 -2.10
CA ARG A 81 -24.69 -0.57 -1.29
C ARG A 81 -24.03 -1.81 -1.88
N THR A 82 -24.11 -1.97 -3.21
CA THR A 82 -23.25 -2.93 -3.92
C THR A 82 -21.85 -2.33 -4.09
N TRP A 83 -20.85 -3.02 -3.54
CA TRP A 83 -19.42 -2.73 -3.70
C TRP A 83 -18.89 -3.59 -4.84
N SER A 84 -18.76 -3.01 -6.03
CA SER A 84 -18.43 -3.73 -7.26
C SER A 84 -16.95 -3.63 -7.57
N ILE A 85 -16.23 -4.74 -7.55
CA ILE A 85 -14.88 -4.81 -8.12
C ILE A 85 -15.03 -4.99 -9.63
N LEU A 86 -14.68 -3.96 -10.38
CA LEU A 86 -14.57 -4.01 -11.82
C LEU A 86 -13.17 -4.51 -12.16
N VAL A 87 -13.09 -5.68 -12.78
CA VAL A 87 -11.84 -6.26 -13.28
C VAL A 87 -11.64 -5.74 -14.70
N GLY A 88 -10.68 -4.83 -14.85
CA GLY A 88 -10.36 -4.20 -16.11
C GLY A 88 -9.37 -5.01 -16.95
N SER A 89 -9.28 -4.66 -18.23
CA SER A 89 -8.31 -5.29 -19.14
C SER A 89 -6.85 -5.01 -18.79
N ASP A 90 -6.57 -4.01 -17.94
CA ASP A 90 -5.24 -3.63 -17.47
C ASP A 90 -4.52 -4.72 -16.66
N LEU A 91 -5.26 -5.64 -16.04
CA LEU A 91 -4.65 -6.76 -15.32
C LEU A 91 -3.99 -7.78 -16.25
N PHE A 92 -4.57 -8.01 -17.42
CA PHE A 92 -4.22 -9.13 -18.30
C PHE A 92 -2.98 -8.81 -19.17
N ARG A 93 -1.85 -8.58 -18.50
CA ARG A 93 -0.55 -8.33 -19.11
C ARG A 93 0.51 -9.32 -18.61
N PRO A 94 1.63 -9.50 -19.34
CA PRO A 94 2.68 -10.43 -18.95
C PRO A 94 3.15 -10.24 -17.50
N GLY A 95 3.42 -11.34 -16.82
CA GLY A 95 3.84 -11.36 -15.42
C GLY A 95 2.70 -11.36 -14.39
N LEU A 96 1.42 -11.31 -14.80
CA LEU A 96 0.32 -11.54 -13.86
C LEU A 96 0.32 -13.00 -13.39
N THR A 97 0.42 -13.20 -12.08
CA THR A 97 0.35 -14.52 -11.41
C THR A 97 -0.93 -14.64 -10.57
N ARG A 98 -1.24 -15.84 -10.09
CA ARG A 98 -2.38 -16.07 -9.16
C ARG A 98 -2.24 -15.27 -7.87
N ASP A 99 -1.02 -15.19 -7.34
CA ASP A 99 -0.75 -14.46 -6.11
C ASP A 99 -0.91 -12.95 -6.31
N LEU A 100 -0.48 -12.42 -7.46
CA LEU A 100 -0.73 -11.02 -7.83
C LEU A 100 -2.22 -10.73 -8.02
N ALA A 101 -2.96 -11.61 -8.72
CA ALA A 101 -4.40 -11.45 -8.89
C ALA A 101 -5.15 -11.47 -7.55
N THR A 102 -4.74 -12.35 -6.62
CA THR A 102 -5.29 -12.40 -5.27
C THR A 102 -4.94 -11.14 -4.47
N PHE A 103 -3.70 -10.68 -4.54
CA PHE A 103 -3.27 -9.42 -3.92
C PHE A 103 -4.08 -8.23 -4.45
N ILE A 104 -4.29 -8.13 -5.76
CA ILE A 104 -5.11 -7.08 -6.38
C ILE A 104 -6.55 -7.17 -5.86
N GLY A 105 -7.15 -8.36 -5.79
CA GLY A 105 -8.47 -8.53 -5.17
C GLY A 105 -8.52 -8.05 -3.71
N CYS A 106 -7.48 -8.37 -2.94
CA CYS A 106 -7.32 -7.91 -1.57
C CYS A 106 -7.14 -6.39 -1.46
N HIS A 107 -6.43 -5.76 -2.40
CA HIS A 107 -6.26 -4.31 -2.50
C HIS A 107 -7.63 -3.64 -2.75
N GLU A 108 -8.42 -4.16 -3.69
CA GLU A 108 -9.75 -3.61 -3.99
C GLU A 108 -10.72 -3.77 -2.80
N VAL A 109 -10.67 -4.89 -2.08
CA VAL A 109 -11.40 -5.03 -0.81
C VAL A 109 -10.87 -4.05 0.25
N GLY A 110 -9.56 -3.79 0.27
CA GLY A 110 -8.93 -2.79 1.13
C GLY A 110 -9.45 -1.38 0.89
N HIS A 111 -9.83 -1.03 -0.33
CA HIS A 111 -10.49 0.24 -0.59
C HIS A 111 -11.84 0.37 0.13
N ALA A 112 -12.56 -0.73 0.35
CA ALA A 112 -13.82 -0.72 1.10
C ALA A 112 -13.61 -0.83 2.62
N LEU A 113 -12.65 -1.65 3.07
CA LEU A 113 -12.56 -2.09 4.47
C LEU A 113 -11.26 -1.70 5.20
N GLY A 114 -10.26 -1.19 4.48
CA GLY A 114 -8.92 -0.90 5.01
C GLY A 114 -8.83 0.26 6.00
N GLY A 115 -9.81 1.16 5.99
CA GLY A 115 -9.93 2.26 6.94
C GLY A 115 -9.02 3.45 6.66
N PHE A 116 -8.73 4.22 7.72
CA PHE A 116 -7.92 5.43 7.65
C PHE A 116 -6.47 5.14 7.19
N PRO A 117 -5.87 5.98 6.34
CA PRO A 117 -6.43 7.21 5.76
C PRO A 117 -7.35 6.95 4.57
N PHE A 118 -8.35 7.81 4.40
CA PHE A 118 -9.32 7.74 3.31
C PHE A 118 -8.90 8.63 2.13
N LYS A 119 -9.23 8.22 0.89
CA LYS A 119 -9.12 9.02 -0.32
C LYS A 119 -9.98 10.27 -0.17
N ASP A 120 -9.45 11.38 -0.67
CA ASP A 120 -10.16 12.65 -0.75
C ASP A 120 -10.18 13.15 -2.20
N GLY A 121 -11.15 12.68 -2.97
CA GLY A 121 -11.40 13.15 -4.32
C GLY A 121 -12.87 13.55 -4.50
N PRO A 122 -13.21 14.24 -5.61
CA PRO A 122 -14.58 14.68 -5.88
C PRO A 122 -15.60 13.53 -5.80
N LEU A 123 -15.24 12.34 -6.30
CA LEU A 123 -16.11 11.16 -6.24
C LEU A 123 -16.41 10.70 -4.80
N GLN A 124 -15.46 10.86 -3.89
CA GLN A 124 -15.62 10.53 -2.46
C GLN A 124 -16.38 11.63 -1.70
N ARG A 125 -16.48 12.84 -2.26
CA ARG A 125 -17.30 13.94 -1.73
C ARG A 125 -18.72 13.92 -2.29
N ILE A 126 -18.96 13.20 -3.38
CA ILE A 126 -20.31 13.07 -3.94
C ILE A 126 -21.12 12.16 -3.04
N GLN A 127 -22.20 12.73 -2.52
CA GLN A 127 -23.20 11.98 -1.78
C GLN A 127 -23.84 10.96 -2.72
N VAL A 128 -23.71 9.68 -2.35
CA VAL A 128 -24.55 8.65 -2.91
C VAL A 128 -25.96 8.84 -2.33
N GLU A 129 -26.97 8.92 -3.20
CA GLU A 129 -28.35 9.24 -2.81
C GLU A 129 -28.80 8.38 -1.61
N GLY A 130 -29.21 9.04 -0.52
CA GLY A 130 -29.67 8.37 0.71
C GLY A 130 -28.57 8.04 1.73
N LEU A 131 -27.31 8.42 1.51
CA LEU A 131 -26.21 8.24 2.47
C LEU A 131 -25.65 9.58 2.95
N GLU A 132 -25.24 9.69 4.21
CA GLU A 132 -24.51 10.88 4.70
C GLU A 132 -23.07 10.91 4.13
N GLN A 133 -22.50 12.09 3.93
CA GLN A 133 -21.10 12.22 3.50
C GLN A 133 -20.17 11.52 4.51
N GLY A 134 -19.31 10.63 4.02
CA GLY A 134 -18.41 9.83 4.84
C GLY A 134 -19.01 8.53 5.37
N GLN A 135 -20.29 8.23 5.10
CA GLN A 135 -20.89 6.95 5.44
C GLN A 135 -20.38 5.83 4.52
N PHE A 136 -20.56 4.57 4.93
CA PHE A 136 -20.31 3.37 4.13
C PHE A 136 -20.75 3.52 2.68
N GLY A 137 -19.82 3.34 1.73
CA GLY A 137 -20.09 3.51 0.30
C GLY A 137 -19.90 4.92 -0.25
N THR A 138 -19.44 5.89 0.56
CA THR A 138 -19.05 7.24 0.08
C THR A 138 -17.56 7.53 0.23
N VAL A 139 -16.83 6.71 1.00
CA VAL A 139 -15.38 6.86 1.20
C VAL A 139 -14.66 5.56 0.92
N SER A 140 -13.39 5.70 0.54
CA SER A 140 -12.52 4.59 0.21
C SER A 140 -11.18 4.79 0.88
N SER A 141 -10.56 3.75 1.41
CA SER A 141 -9.18 3.81 1.93
C SER A 141 -8.20 4.28 0.85
N SER A 142 -7.13 4.96 1.23
CA SER A 142 -6.08 5.39 0.30
C SER A 142 -5.42 4.21 -0.42
N GLU A 143 -4.73 4.46 -1.53
CA GLU A 143 -3.96 3.44 -2.26
C GLU A 143 -2.96 2.71 -1.34
N GLY A 144 -2.17 3.46 -0.57
CA GLY A 144 -1.23 2.89 0.40
C GLY A 144 -1.93 2.11 1.52
N GLN A 145 -3.07 2.59 2.01
CA GLN A 145 -3.83 1.88 3.05
C GLN A 145 -4.46 0.60 2.52
N SER A 146 -4.88 0.57 1.26
CA SER A 146 -5.37 -0.64 0.58
C SER A 146 -4.27 -1.68 0.38
N ASP A 147 -3.08 -1.28 -0.05
CA ASP A 147 -1.89 -2.16 -0.14
C ASP A 147 -1.53 -2.74 1.25
N TYR A 148 -1.56 -1.90 2.27
CA TYR A 148 -1.26 -2.28 3.64
C TYR A 148 -2.30 -3.25 4.21
N PHE A 149 -3.59 -2.97 4.01
CA PHE A 149 -4.68 -3.88 4.37
C PHE A 149 -4.56 -5.22 3.64
N ALA A 150 -4.26 -5.18 2.34
CA ALA A 150 -4.16 -6.38 1.52
C ALA A 150 -3.12 -7.34 2.09
N SER A 151 -1.93 -6.83 2.41
CA SER A 151 -0.82 -7.62 2.94
C SER A 151 -0.93 -7.95 4.43
N LYS A 152 -1.53 -7.06 5.24
CA LYS A 152 -1.64 -7.25 6.68
C LYS A 152 -2.83 -8.12 7.09
N ASP A 153 -3.99 -7.99 6.45
CA ASP A 153 -5.20 -8.70 6.90
C ASP A 153 -5.67 -9.71 5.86
N CYS A 154 -5.79 -9.29 4.61
CA CYS A 154 -6.45 -10.10 3.58
C CYS A 154 -5.62 -11.30 3.15
N LEU A 155 -4.37 -11.11 2.74
CA LEU A 155 -3.50 -12.21 2.32
C LEU A 155 -3.26 -13.25 3.42
N PRO A 156 -3.04 -12.88 4.69
CA PRO A 156 -3.00 -13.86 5.79
C PRO A 156 -4.30 -14.66 5.95
N ARG A 157 -5.46 -14.06 5.69
CA ARG A 157 -6.74 -14.79 5.68
C ARG A 157 -6.86 -15.73 4.50
N MET A 158 -6.36 -15.34 3.33
CA MET A 158 -6.44 -16.15 2.11
C MET A 158 -5.45 -17.32 2.11
N TRP A 159 -4.25 -17.13 2.67
CA TRP A 159 -3.12 -18.06 2.52
C TRP A 159 -2.59 -18.62 3.83
N GLY A 160 -3.16 -18.25 4.98
CA GLY A 160 -2.66 -18.68 6.29
C GLY A 160 -2.62 -20.19 6.48
N ASP A 161 -3.53 -20.92 5.83
CA ASP A 161 -3.62 -22.38 5.88
C ASP A 161 -2.83 -23.09 4.76
N ASP A 162 -2.25 -22.35 3.81
CA ASP A 162 -1.48 -22.87 2.67
C ASP A 162 -0.02 -23.21 3.08
N ILE A 163 0.16 -24.00 4.14
CA ILE A 163 1.47 -24.21 4.78
C ILE A 163 2.55 -24.69 3.81
N ASP A 164 2.24 -25.70 2.99
CA ASP A 164 3.21 -26.28 2.04
C ASP A 164 3.61 -25.27 0.96
N GLU A 165 2.64 -24.53 0.40
CA GLU A 165 2.88 -23.51 -0.62
C GLU A 165 3.70 -22.35 -0.04
N ASN A 166 3.35 -21.85 1.14
CA ASN A 166 4.07 -20.77 1.82
C ASN A 166 5.54 -21.14 2.06
N SER A 167 5.83 -22.40 2.44
CA SER A 167 7.19 -22.87 2.69
C SER A 167 8.10 -22.84 1.45
N ALA A 168 7.52 -22.96 0.25
CA ALA A 168 8.26 -22.88 -1.01
C ALA A 168 8.87 -21.49 -1.27
N TYR A 169 8.33 -20.44 -0.63
CA TYR A 169 8.83 -19.07 -0.77
C TYR A 169 10.11 -18.78 0.02
N ARG A 170 10.55 -19.70 0.90
CA ARG A 170 11.82 -19.57 1.66
C ARG A 170 13.05 -19.33 0.78
N THR A 171 13.01 -19.78 -0.47
CA THR A 171 14.09 -19.67 -1.47
C THR A 171 13.82 -18.58 -2.52
N ARG A 172 12.64 -17.94 -2.50
CA ARG A 172 12.26 -16.86 -3.43
C ARG A 172 12.53 -15.45 -2.89
N VAL A 173 12.93 -15.35 -1.63
CA VAL A 173 13.26 -14.07 -0.97
C VAL A 173 14.76 -13.99 -0.69
N SER A 174 15.30 -12.78 -0.69
CA SER A 174 16.70 -12.55 -0.37
C SER A 174 17.00 -12.85 1.11
N PRO A 175 18.28 -13.03 1.50
CA PRO A 175 18.67 -13.13 2.90
C PRO A 175 18.25 -11.92 3.75
N ALA A 176 18.28 -10.70 3.19
CA ALA A 176 17.91 -9.48 3.91
C ALA A 176 16.41 -9.45 4.22
N THR A 177 15.57 -9.73 3.22
CA THR A 177 14.11 -9.88 3.37
C THR A 177 13.78 -10.99 4.35
N LYS A 178 14.46 -12.14 4.22
CA LYS A 178 14.28 -13.28 5.12
C LYS A 178 14.56 -12.90 6.58
N SER A 179 15.68 -12.24 6.84
CA SER A 179 16.06 -11.78 8.18
C SER A 179 15.04 -10.83 8.80
N ARG A 180 14.33 -10.01 8.00
CA ARG A 180 13.28 -9.12 8.50
C ARG A 180 12.03 -9.88 8.95
N CYS A 181 11.59 -10.86 8.14
CA CYS A 181 10.49 -11.75 8.53
C CYS A 181 10.85 -12.59 9.76
N ASP A 182 12.05 -13.20 9.79
CA ASP A 182 12.57 -13.98 10.92
C ASP A 182 12.66 -13.15 12.21
N GLY A 183 12.97 -11.86 12.09
CA GLY A 183 13.08 -10.95 13.24
C GLY A 183 11.73 -10.58 13.87
N VAL A 184 10.61 -10.74 13.16
CA VAL A 184 9.27 -10.40 13.65
C VAL A 184 8.49 -11.64 14.07
N TRP A 185 8.59 -12.74 13.30
CA TRP A 185 7.75 -13.91 13.46
C TRP A 185 8.51 -15.09 14.06
N ALA A 186 8.01 -15.64 15.17
CA ALA A 186 8.64 -16.78 15.83
C ALA A 186 8.32 -18.12 15.15
N GLY A 187 7.08 -18.30 14.70
CA GLY A 187 6.60 -19.55 14.10
C GLY A 187 7.04 -19.70 12.65
N ASP A 188 7.26 -20.94 12.22
CA ASP A 188 7.64 -21.26 10.84
C ASP A 188 6.54 -20.87 9.85
N ALA A 189 5.28 -21.12 10.20
CA ALA A 189 4.13 -20.84 9.33
C ALA A 189 3.98 -19.33 9.05
N GLU A 190 4.10 -18.49 10.07
CA GLU A 190 4.00 -17.03 9.93
C GLU A 190 5.19 -16.45 9.17
N ARG A 191 6.39 -17.00 9.38
CA ARG A 191 7.57 -16.62 8.60
C ARG A 191 7.42 -16.97 7.12
N ASP A 192 6.93 -18.17 6.83
CA ASP A 192 6.72 -18.65 5.48
C ASP A 192 5.67 -17.82 4.73
N LEU A 193 4.57 -17.48 5.42
CA LEU A 193 3.58 -16.54 4.91
C LEU A 193 4.20 -15.15 4.66
N CYS A 194 5.04 -14.65 5.57
CA CYS A 194 5.76 -13.39 5.38
C CYS A 194 6.66 -13.42 4.15
N TYR A 195 7.36 -14.53 3.88
CA TYR A 195 8.17 -14.70 2.66
C TYR A 195 7.32 -14.66 1.40
N ARG A 196 6.16 -15.34 1.39
CA ARG A 196 5.23 -15.30 0.25
C ARG A 196 4.74 -13.90 -0.04
N ILE A 197 4.30 -13.16 0.98
CA ILE A 197 3.83 -11.79 0.81
C ILE A 197 4.97 -10.84 0.39
N ALA A 198 6.20 -11.04 0.89
CA ALA A 198 7.36 -10.27 0.46
C ALA A 198 7.73 -10.52 -1.01
N ALA A 199 7.64 -11.77 -1.48
CA ALA A 199 7.81 -12.09 -2.89
C ALA A 199 6.73 -11.43 -3.76
N VAL A 200 5.48 -11.44 -3.31
CA VAL A 200 4.37 -10.72 -3.97
C VAL A 200 4.63 -9.21 -4.05
N ALA A 201 5.20 -8.61 -3.00
CA ALA A 201 5.58 -7.20 -3.02
C ALA A 201 6.59 -6.91 -4.15
N ASN A 202 7.64 -7.73 -4.27
CA ASN A 202 8.63 -7.61 -5.33
C ASN A 202 8.01 -7.85 -6.73
N ASP A 203 7.28 -8.95 -6.89
CA ASP A 203 6.61 -9.34 -8.14
C ASP A 203 5.64 -8.23 -8.60
N PHE A 204 4.91 -7.61 -7.67
CA PHE A 204 3.99 -6.49 -7.97
C PHE A 204 4.74 -5.24 -8.42
N GLY A 205 5.85 -4.92 -7.75
CA GLY A 205 6.73 -3.82 -8.14
C GLY A 205 7.26 -3.95 -9.57
N VAL A 206 7.73 -5.16 -9.92
CA VAL A 206 8.15 -5.50 -11.29
C VAL A 206 6.98 -5.40 -12.27
N TRP A 207 5.82 -5.96 -11.91
CA TRP A 207 4.62 -5.96 -12.74
C TRP A 207 4.10 -4.55 -13.06
N LEU A 208 4.25 -3.58 -12.15
CA LEU A 208 3.91 -2.17 -12.38
C LEU A 208 4.79 -1.45 -13.44
N GLY A 209 5.85 -2.08 -13.93
CA GLY A 209 6.63 -1.59 -15.07
C GLY A 209 7.66 -0.52 -14.73
N ARG A 210 8.25 -0.55 -13.53
CA ARG A 210 9.36 0.34 -13.14
C ARG A 210 10.55 -0.45 -12.56
N THR A 211 11.74 -0.02 -12.95
CA THR A 211 13.10 -0.44 -12.56
C THR A 211 13.30 -0.74 -11.06
N GLN A 212 14.27 -1.62 -10.75
CA GLN A 212 14.96 -1.86 -9.47
C GLN A 212 14.18 -1.45 -8.20
N VAL A 213 13.00 -2.02 -8.01
CA VAL A 213 12.29 -1.99 -6.72
C VAL A 213 12.55 -3.29 -5.98
N SER A 214 12.69 -3.20 -4.66
CA SER A 214 12.99 -4.38 -3.85
C SER A 214 12.61 -4.15 -2.39
N THR A 215 12.18 -5.22 -1.74
CA THR A 215 12.02 -5.32 -0.28
C THR A 215 13.34 -5.14 0.49
N ASP A 216 14.49 -5.23 -0.18
CA ASP A 216 15.83 -5.04 0.40
C ASP A 216 16.28 -3.58 0.44
N THR A 217 15.69 -2.72 -0.39
CA THR A 217 16.07 -1.32 -0.52
C THR A 217 14.88 -0.40 -0.25
N PRO A 218 14.45 -0.26 1.03
CA PRO A 218 13.33 0.60 1.36
C PRO A 218 13.54 2.05 0.93
N SER A 219 12.46 2.70 0.55
CA SER A 219 12.46 4.13 0.26
C SER A 219 12.91 4.93 1.49
N THR A 220 13.81 5.88 1.28
CA THR A 220 14.24 6.85 2.28
C THR A 220 13.39 8.12 2.27
N THR A 221 12.40 8.20 1.39
CA THR A 221 11.49 9.34 1.30
C THR A 221 10.67 9.46 2.59
N VAL A 222 10.60 10.66 3.13
CA VAL A 222 9.73 11.02 4.25
C VAL A 222 8.79 12.11 3.75
N VAL A 223 7.50 11.78 3.67
CA VAL A 223 6.50 12.75 3.24
C VAL A 223 6.22 13.75 4.35
N THR A 224 5.99 14.99 3.94
CA THR A 224 5.56 16.07 4.83
C THR A 224 4.08 15.93 5.21
N GLY A 225 3.36 14.95 4.67
CA GLY A 225 1.97 14.65 4.96
C GLY A 225 1.46 13.48 4.13
N THR A 226 0.36 12.90 4.59
CA THR A 226 -0.12 11.61 4.08
C THR A 226 -0.61 11.72 2.65
N ASN A 227 0.05 11.00 1.73
CA ASN A 227 -0.40 10.84 0.36
C ASN A 227 -1.52 9.80 0.29
N VAL A 228 -2.74 10.24 0.00
CA VAL A 228 -3.92 9.37 -0.13
C VAL A 228 -4.16 8.84 -1.55
N ASN A 229 -3.37 9.32 -2.50
CA ASN A 229 -3.45 8.95 -3.92
C ASN A 229 -2.38 7.90 -4.25
N ASN A 230 -2.05 7.77 -5.54
CA ASN A 230 -1.07 6.80 -6.02
C ASN A 230 0.34 7.13 -5.49
N THR A 231 1.00 6.12 -4.95
CA THR A 231 2.37 6.22 -4.40
C THR A 231 3.38 5.65 -5.40
N GLY A 232 4.65 6.06 -5.27
CA GLY A 232 5.71 5.54 -6.14
C GLY A 232 5.90 4.02 -6.00
N GLY A 233 6.37 3.35 -7.06
CA GLY A 233 6.51 1.88 -7.10
C GLY A 233 7.23 1.28 -5.89
N GLN A 234 8.41 1.78 -5.52
CA GLN A 234 9.14 1.33 -4.33
C GLN A 234 8.32 1.50 -3.05
N CYS A 235 7.61 2.61 -2.92
CA CYS A 235 6.80 2.89 -1.75
C CYS A 235 5.62 1.91 -1.62
N ARG A 236 5.05 1.45 -2.74
CA ARG A 236 4.06 0.36 -2.75
C ARG A 236 4.67 -0.96 -2.28
N VAL A 237 5.85 -1.33 -2.80
CA VAL A 237 6.61 -2.53 -2.34
C VAL A 237 6.86 -2.47 -0.84
N ASP A 238 7.35 -1.33 -0.34
CA ASP A 238 7.59 -1.10 1.09
C ASP A 238 6.33 -1.25 1.92
N THR A 239 5.18 -0.79 1.38
CA THR A 239 3.89 -0.82 2.08
C THR A 239 3.32 -2.23 2.19
N ILE A 240 3.40 -3.00 1.09
CA ILE A 240 3.00 -4.40 1.07
C ILE A 240 3.88 -5.20 2.03
N PHE A 241 5.19 -4.96 2.04
CA PHE A 241 6.08 -5.68 2.94
C PHE A 241 5.91 -5.27 4.41
N ALA A 242 5.68 -3.98 4.68
CA ALA A 242 5.34 -3.53 6.02
C ALA A 242 4.06 -4.20 6.55
N GLY A 243 3.04 -4.40 5.71
CA GLY A 243 1.84 -5.14 6.12
C GLY A 243 2.14 -6.59 6.50
N ALA A 244 3.02 -7.28 5.75
CA ALA A 244 3.48 -8.64 6.06
C ALA A 244 4.24 -8.74 7.40
N LEU A 245 4.92 -7.66 7.79
CA LEU A 245 5.67 -7.55 9.05
C LEU A 245 4.80 -7.05 10.21
N CYS A 246 3.55 -6.67 9.97
CA CYS A 246 2.67 -6.21 11.04
C CYS A 246 1.96 -7.38 11.72
N GLN A 247 2.04 -7.42 13.05
CA GLN A 247 1.41 -8.46 13.88
C GLN A 247 -0.02 -8.11 14.34
N VAL A 248 -0.47 -6.89 14.02
CA VAL A 248 -1.82 -6.41 14.35
C VAL A 248 -2.80 -6.83 13.27
N ARG A 249 -3.89 -7.50 13.66
CA ARG A 249 -5.00 -7.89 12.79
C ARG A 249 -6.25 -7.13 13.18
N ASN A 250 -7.13 -6.84 12.22
CA ASN A 250 -8.45 -6.27 12.52
C ASN A 250 -9.33 -7.34 13.21
N PRO A 251 -9.74 -7.18 14.49
CA PRO A 251 -10.43 -8.23 15.25
C PRO A 251 -11.92 -8.34 14.94
N GLY A 252 -12.49 -7.43 14.15
CA GLY A 252 -13.93 -7.36 13.93
C GLY A 252 -14.30 -6.94 12.51
N THR A 253 -15.55 -6.49 12.36
CA THR A 253 -16.10 -6.04 11.09
C THR A 253 -15.97 -4.53 10.89
N ASP A 254 -15.51 -3.79 11.91
CA ASP A 254 -15.39 -2.34 11.84
C ASP A 254 -14.38 -1.89 10.79
N ILE A 255 -14.67 -0.78 10.12
CA ILE A 255 -13.75 -0.12 9.20
C ILE A 255 -12.92 0.87 10.04
N PRO A 256 -11.61 0.66 10.21
CA PRO A 256 -10.80 1.44 11.15
C PRO A 256 -10.84 2.93 10.86
N GLY A 257 -11.14 3.74 11.87
CA GLY A 257 -11.30 5.19 11.74
C GLY A 257 -12.59 5.62 11.05
N LEU A 258 -13.48 4.71 10.64
CA LEU A 258 -14.77 5.08 10.05
C LEU A 258 -15.88 5.22 11.12
N VAL A 259 -15.79 6.27 11.94
CA VAL A 259 -16.69 6.48 13.10
C VAL A 259 -17.59 7.71 12.96
N PRO A 260 -18.88 7.63 13.33
CA PRO A 260 -19.75 8.82 13.40
C PRO A 260 -19.22 9.88 14.38
N PRO A 261 -19.36 11.19 14.07
CA PRO A 261 -19.94 11.75 12.85
C PRO A 261 -18.97 11.69 11.66
N TYR A 262 -19.46 11.18 10.52
CA TYR A 262 -18.63 10.82 9.36
C TYR A 262 -18.02 12.02 8.60
N ALA A 263 -18.52 13.23 8.83
CA ALA A 263 -18.05 14.44 8.17
C ALA A 263 -16.55 14.75 8.40
N ARG A 264 -15.97 14.25 9.51
CA ARG A 264 -14.54 14.46 9.85
C ARG A 264 -13.58 13.47 9.18
N LEU A 265 -14.11 12.45 8.49
CA LEU A 265 -13.32 11.28 8.11
C LEU A 265 -12.62 11.41 6.77
N VAL A 266 -13.03 12.39 5.96
CA VAL A 266 -12.30 12.78 4.73
C VAL A 266 -11.10 13.69 5.08
N GLU A 267 -10.95 14.06 6.35
CA GLU A 267 -9.85 14.87 6.83
C GLU A 267 -8.72 13.96 7.35
N ILE A 268 -7.48 14.35 7.03
CA ILE A 268 -6.30 13.77 7.63
C ILE A 268 -6.16 14.39 9.03
N ASP A 269 -6.67 13.66 10.03
CA ASP A 269 -6.82 14.14 11.40
C ASP A 269 -6.23 13.14 12.44
N PRO A 270 -5.43 13.60 13.43
CA PRO A 270 -4.81 12.72 14.42
C PRO A 270 -5.80 11.93 15.29
N THR A 271 -7.01 12.45 15.51
CA THR A 271 -8.06 11.75 16.28
C THR A 271 -8.63 10.59 15.48
N VAL A 272 -8.83 10.76 14.16
CA VAL A 272 -9.28 9.67 13.27
C VAL A 272 -8.18 8.61 13.15
N GLU A 273 -6.91 9.03 13.07
CA GLU A 273 -5.77 8.11 13.11
C GLU A 273 -5.74 7.29 14.42
N ALA A 274 -5.96 7.95 15.56
CA ALA A 274 -6.03 7.30 16.87
C ALA A 274 -7.18 6.28 16.94
N ASP A 275 -8.36 6.62 16.40
CA ASP A 275 -9.51 5.71 16.32
C ASP A 275 -9.24 4.49 15.42
N ALA A 276 -8.36 4.62 14.43
CA ALA A 276 -7.94 3.51 13.56
C ALA A 276 -6.75 2.69 14.10
N ALA A 277 -6.06 3.16 15.15
CA ALA A 277 -4.78 2.62 15.58
C ALA A 277 -4.84 1.15 16.01
N TYR A 278 -6.00 0.67 16.47
CA TYR A 278 -6.18 -0.74 16.88
C TYR A 278 -5.98 -1.73 15.73
N ALA A 279 -6.08 -1.29 14.48
CA ALA A 279 -6.00 -2.13 13.30
C ALA A 279 -4.68 -1.99 12.53
N ALA A 280 -3.71 -1.22 13.02
CA ALA A 280 -2.43 -1.01 12.34
C ALA A 280 -1.25 -1.08 13.31
N CYS A 281 -0.07 -1.43 12.82
CA CYS A 281 1.14 -1.24 13.59
C CYS A 281 1.52 0.24 13.59
N ALA A 282 1.47 0.87 14.76
CA ALA A 282 1.83 2.28 14.92
C ALA A 282 3.35 2.51 14.78
N GLU A 283 4.16 1.54 15.21
CA GLU A 283 5.61 1.60 15.24
C GLU A 283 6.24 0.27 14.80
N GLY A 284 7.56 0.29 14.61
CA GLY A 284 8.35 -0.90 14.27
C GLY A 284 8.34 -1.26 12.79
N PRO A 285 8.87 -2.45 12.43
CA PRO A 285 9.07 -2.85 11.04
C PRO A 285 7.78 -3.05 10.24
N GLY A 286 6.65 -3.22 10.94
CA GLY A 286 5.33 -3.33 10.34
C GLY A 286 4.57 -2.01 10.22
N ALA A 287 5.14 -0.88 10.67
CA ALA A 287 4.49 0.42 10.57
C ALA A 287 4.34 0.87 9.11
N ARG A 288 3.29 1.66 8.84
CA ARG A 288 3.05 2.23 7.50
C ARG A 288 4.26 3.07 7.05
N PRO A 289 4.80 2.84 5.85
CA PRO A 289 6.01 3.55 5.40
C PRO A 289 5.87 5.06 5.32
N LEU A 290 6.93 5.77 5.73
CA LEU A 290 7.00 7.24 5.71
C LEU A 290 7.08 7.82 4.29
N CYS A 291 7.28 6.99 3.27
CA CYS A 291 7.28 7.43 1.87
C CYS A 291 5.88 7.77 1.34
N TRP A 292 4.82 7.49 2.10
CA TRP A 292 3.45 7.91 1.79
C TRP A 292 2.62 8.28 3.03
N PHE A 293 2.91 7.70 4.19
CA PHE A 293 2.14 7.92 5.41
C PHE A 293 2.90 8.84 6.37
N ARG A 294 2.23 9.87 6.89
CA ARG A 294 2.77 10.69 7.99
C ARG A 294 2.05 10.30 9.29
N PRO A 295 2.72 9.69 10.27
CA PRO A 295 2.11 9.41 11.58
C PRO A 295 1.76 10.70 12.33
N ASN A 296 0.71 10.63 13.14
CA ASN A 296 0.12 11.79 13.83
C ASN A 296 -0.11 12.94 12.84
N SER A 297 -0.65 12.62 11.66
CA SER A 297 -0.80 13.62 10.62
C SER A 297 -1.71 14.74 11.10
N THR A 298 -1.12 15.89 11.39
CA THR A 298 -1.86 17.15 11.42
C THR A 298 -2.03 17.62 9.98
N PRO A 299 -3.14 18.32 9.68
CA PRO A 299 -3.27 19.02 8.41
C PRO A 299 -2.02 19.89 8.15
N TYR A 300 -1.63 20.02 6.88
CA TYR A 300 -0.51 20.85 6.49
C TYR A 300 -0.71 22.30 6.93
N ASP A 301 0.37 22.92 7.41
CA ASP A 301 0.37 24.35 7.72
C ASP A 301 0.39 25.16 6.42
N CYS A 302 -0.79 25.56 5.99
CA CYS A 302 -0.97 26.42 4.83
C CYS A 302 -0.93 27.91 5.17
N SER A 303 -0.57 28.32 6.39
CA SER A 303 -0.55 29.73 6.77
C SER A 303 0.39 30.60 5.92
N SER A 304 1.35 29.99 5.24
CA SER A 304 2.33 30.64 4.36
C SER A 304 1.91 30.78 2.89
N VAL A 305 0.78 30.17 2.48
CA VAL A 305 0.28 30.21 1.11
C VAL A 305 -1.16 30.74 1.13
N PRO A 306 -1.50 31.76 0.32
CA PRO A 306 -2.88 32.26 0.26
C PRO A 306 -3.89 31.19 -0.12
N GLU A 307 -5.15 31.36 0.27
CA GLU A 307 -6.24 30.41 0.00
C GLU A 307 -6.41 30.11 -1.50
N LEU A 308 -6.21 31.12 -2.36
CA LEU A 308 -6.25 30.99 -3.82
C LEU A 308 -4.93 30.53 -4.44
N GLY A 309 -3.89 30.34 -3.63
CA GLY A 309 -2.51 30.13 -4.07
C GLY A 309 -1.75 31.44 -4.32
N ASP A 310 -0.50 31.31 -4.73
CA ASP A 310 0.35 32.41 -5.19
C ASP A 310 1.37 31.97 -6.25
N CYS A 311 2.15 32.91 -6.75
CA CYS A 311 3.27 32.62 -7.65
C CYS A 311 4.53 32.28 -6.86
N ALA A 312 5.23 31.25 -7.30
CA ALA A 312 6.49 30.77 -6.73
C ALA A 312 7.54 30.54 -7.81
N VAL A 313 8.73 30.14 -7.38
CA VAL A 313 9.83 29.74 -8.24
C VAL A 313 10.34 28.38 -7.74
N THR A 314 10.56 27.42 -8.65
CA THR A 314 11.13 26.11 -8.30
C THR A 314 12.60 26.25 -7.88
N GLU A 315 13.19 25.19 -7.32
CA GLU A 315 14.62 25.17 -6.98
C GLU A 315 15.52 25.40 -8.21
N GLU A 316 15.07 25.01 -9.39
CA GLU A 316 15.73 25.19 -10.68
C GLU A 316 15.50 26.58 -11.30
N GLY A 317 14.80 27.48 -10.60
CA GLY A 317 14.53 28.83 -11.10
C GLY A 317 13.35 28.93 -12.07
N VAL A 318 12.51 27.90 -12.19
CA VAL A 318 11.35 27.90 -13.09
C VAL A 318 10.18 28.60 -12.40
N SER A 319 9.51 29.53 -13.08
CA SER A 319 8.29 30.15 -12.56
C SER A 319 7.22 29.08 -12.34
N ALA A 320 6.44 29.17 -11.26
CA ALA A 320 5.45 28.15 -10.92
C ALA A 320 4.22 28.75 -10.24
N THR A 321 3.09 28.08 -10.35
CA THR A 321 1.94 28.32 -9.46
C THR A 321 2.14 27.51 -8.18
N ARG A 322 1.78 28.07 -7.04
CA ARG A 322 1.88 27.42 -5.74
C ARG A 322 0.53 27.45 -5.05
N PHE A 323 0.07 26.28 -4.68
CA PHE A 323 -1.16 26.10 -3.90
C PHE A 323 -0.81 25.43 -2.59
N CYS A 324 -1.61 25.65 -1.56
CA CYS A 324 -1.54 24.83 -0.37
C CYS A 324 -2.92 24.30 -0.02
N SER A 325 -2.97 23.00 0.21
CA SER A 325 -4.12 22.36 0.80
C SER A 325 -3.70 21.79 2.14
N PRO A 326 -4.54 21.87 3.19
CA PRO A 326 -4.31 21.18 4.44
C PRO A 326 -4.09 19.66 4.28
N ARG A 327 -4.32 19.10 3.08
CA ARG A 327 -4.30 17.67 2.77
C ARG A 327 -3.12 17.22 1.91
N THR A 328 -2.78 17.97 0.85
CA THR A 328 -1.64 17.67 -0.06
C THR A 328 -0.41 18.51 0.25
N GLY A 329 -0.54 19.49 1.15
CA GLY A 329 0.52 20.42 1.48
C GLY A 329 0.71 21.45 0.41
N ILE A 330 1.92 21.97 0.34
CA ILE A 330 2.31 22.95 -0.68
C ILE A 330 2.58 22.19 -1.98
N GLU A 331 1.76 22.45 -2.98
CA GLU A 331 1.90 21.96 -4.34
C GLU A 331 2.49 23.06 -5.21
N ILE A 332 3.54 22.75 -5.96
CA ILE A 332 4.20 23.68 -6.87
C ILE A 332 4.07 23.09 -8.28
N TYR A 333 3.41 23.81 -9.18
CA TYR A 333 3.25 23.42 -10.58
C TYR A 333 4.11 24.32 -11.46
N PRO A 334 5.23 23.81 -11.99
CA PRO A 334 6.10 24.58 -12.87
C PRO A 334 5.34 25.04 -14.11
N CYS A 335 5.50 26.30 -14.46
CA CYS A 335 5.00 26.86 -15.70
C CYS A 335 5.74 26.26 -16.90
N PHE A 336 5.05 26.15 -18.04
CA PHE A 336 5.67 25.70 -19.28
C PHE A 336 6.73 26.69 -19.76
N GLU A 337 7.68 26.21 -20.57
CA GLU A 337 8.72 27.05 -21.17
C GLU A 337 8.08 28.24 -21.92
N GLY A 338 8.58 29.45 -21.66
CA GLY A 338 8.05 30.69 -22.24
C GLY A 338 6.83 31.28 -21.53
N THR A 339 6.37 30.67 -20.44
CA THR A 339 5.31 31.21 -19.57
C THR A 339 5.85 31.61 -18.20
N SER A 340 5.24 32.61 -17.57
CA SER A 340 5.48 32.98 -16.17
C SER A 340 4.17 32.96 -15.39
N CYS A 341 4.28 32.70 -14.09
CA CYS A 341 3.15 32.77 -13.18
C CYS A 341 2.77 34.23 -12.96
N GLU A 342 1.50 34.53 -13.14
CA GLU A 342 0.87 35.80 -12.81
C GLU A 342 -0.43 35.53 -12.05
N LEU A 343 -0.94 36.53 -11.33
CA LEU A 343 -2.26 36.43 -10.68
C LEU A 343 -3.31 36.99 -11.64
N ASP A 344 -4.37 36.24 -11.88
CA ASP A 344 -5.52 36.71 -12.68
C ASP A 344 -6.36 37.76 -11.93
N GLU A 345 -7.45 38.20 -12.55
CA GLU A 345 -8.35 39.22 -11.96
C GLU A 345 -9.01 38.76 -10.65
N GLU A 346 -9.13 37.45 -10.43
CA GLU A 346 -9.67 36.84 -9.22
C GLU A 346 -8.58 36.54 -8.17
N GLY A 347 -7.31 36.76 -8.52
CA GLY A 347 -6.16 36.50 -7.66
C GLY A 347 -5.65 35.07 -7.70
N PHE A 348 -6.08 34.25 -8.67
CA PHE A 348 -5.54 32.91 -8.87
C PHE A 348 -4.21 32.94 -9.60
N PRO A 349 -3.20 32.15 -9.17
CA PRO A 349 -1.96 32.01 -9.90
C PRO A 349 -2.18 31.17 -11.16
N ILE A 350 -1.86 31.74 -12.32
CA ILE A 350 -1.94 31.11 -13.64
C ILE A 350 -0.63 31.28 -14.40
N CYS A 351 -0.25 30.28 -15.22
CA CYS A 351 0.92 30.38 -16.09
C CYS A 351 0.51 30.98 -17.44
N GLU A 352 0.95 32.20 -17.73
CA GLU A 352 0.66 32.90 -18.99
C GLU A 352 1.92 33.16 -19.80
N LEU A 353 1.74 33.25 -21.13
CA LEU A 353 2.84 33.65 -22.03
C LEU A 353 3.30 35.05 -21.68
N GLN A 354 4.62 35.24 -21.57
CA GLN A 354 5.17 36.58 -21.37
C GLN A 354 4.80 37.49 -22.54
N THR A 355 3.86 38.40 -22.31
CA THR A 355 3.54 39.46 -23.25
C THR A 355 4.54 40.60 -23.05
N ASN A 356 5.67 40.52 -23.76
CA ASN A 356 6.64 41.62 -23.83
C ASN A 356 6.07 42.87 -24.50
#